data_AF-A0A1U7NKX6-F1
#
_entry.id   AF-A0A1U7NKX6-F1
#
_cell.length_a   1.000
_cell.length_b   1.000
_cell.length_c   1.000
_cell.angle_alpha   90.00
_cell.angle_beta   90.00
_cell.angle_gamma   90.00
#
_symmetry.space_group_name_H-M   'P 1'
#
loop_
_entity.id
_entity.type
_entity.pdbx_description
1 polymer ?
#
loop_
_entity_poly.entity_id
_entity_poly.type
_entity_poly.pdbx_seq_one_letter_code
_entity_poly.pdbx_strand_id
1 'polypeptide(L)'
;MQIYIEYGLNATIKNISSVKTEQCYAPVFFDDPIDIDKIEGYMTYIGSDSQTHASFDQATWEAYERAKEEERARKQAQKMLDDLSYKTVLDTATDEQALVMRPLYPMWQVDQVYKKGAYLQYGGKLYRVLQDHTSQADWTPDKAVSLYVNVADPQDPFPPYKAPTGAHDAYSKGDGITFEEKHYRSKIDGNVYSPAESPDSWELVE
;
A
#
# COMPACT_ATOMS: atom_id res chain seq x y z
N MET A 1 28.61 11.39 -45.32
CA MET A 1 27.17 11.72 -45.48
C MET A 1 26.82 12.69 -44.38
N GLN A 2 26.22 13.84 -44.70
CA GLN A 2 25.84 14.83 -43.68
C GLN A 2 24.57 14.34 -42.97
N ILE A 3 24.61 14.27 -41.64
CA ILE A 3 23.49 13.91 -40.77
C ILE A 3 23.19 15.09 -39.85
N TYR A 4 21.93 15.29 -39.51
CA TYR A 4 21.53 16.29 -38.54
C TYR A 4 21.30 15.66 -37.19
N ILE A 5 21.77 16.28 -36.12
CA ILE A 5 21.66 15.74 -34.76
C ILE A 5 20.86 16.66 -33.84
N GLU A 6 20.29 16.04 -32.81
CA GLU A 6 19.89 16.71 -31.58
C GLU A 6 21.03 16.58 -30.56
N TYR A 7 21.47 17.72 -30.01
CA TYR A 7 22.49 17.72 -28.96
C TYR A 7 21.94 17.17 -27.65
N GLY A 8 22.70 16.26 -27.06
CA GLY A 8 22.65 15.91 -25.66
C GLY A 8 23.47 16.85 -24.78
N LEU A 9 23.66 16.46 -23.54
CA LEU A 9 24.51 17.19 -22.60
C LEU A 9 25.99 16.96 -22.96
N ASN A 10 26.85 17.94 -22.70
CA ASN A 10 28.29 17.83 -22.91
C ASN A 10 28.68 17.35 -24.32
N ALA A 11 28.03 17.90 -25.36
CA ALA A 11 28.29 17.59 -26.76
C ALA A 11 28.00 16.13 -27.19
N THR A 12 27.25 15.37 -26.39
CA THR A 12 26.72 14.05 -26.79
C THR A 12 25.61 14.20 -27.85
N ILE A 13 25.25 13.08 -28.48
CA ILE A 13 24.18 13.01 -29.48
C ILE A 13 22.99 12.26 -28.89
N LYS A 14 21.79 12.86 -28.93
CA LYS A 14 20.55 12.21 -28.46
C LYS A 14 19.76 11.54 -29.58
N ASN A 15 19.63 12.25 -30.70
CA ASN A 15 18.87 11.81 -31.84
C ASN A 15 19.62 12.19 -33.12
N ILE A 16 19.33 11.48 -34.20
CA ILE A 16 19.86 11.75 -35.54
C ILE A 16 18.74 11.74 -36.56
N SER A 17 18.95 12.49 -37.64
CA SER A 17 18.04 12.54 -38.78
C SER A 17 18.84 12.77 -40.06
N SER A 18 18.44 12.07 -41.13
CA SER A 18 18.97 12.32 -42.47
C SER A 18 18.49 13.64 -43.08
N VAL A 19 17.46 14.26 -42.48
CA VAL A 19 16.89 15.54 -42.91
C VAL A 19 16.87 16.52 -41.74
N LYS A 20 17.12 17.80 -42.01
CA LYS A 20 17.03 18.84 -40.99
C LYS A 20 15.61 18.95 -40.44
N THR A 21 15.46 18.90 -39.12
CA THR A 21 14.19 19.10 -38.40
C THR A 21 14.37 20.15 -37.32
N GLU A 22 13.32 20.44 -36.57
CA GLU A 22 13.40 21.34 -35.40
C GLU A 22 14.24 20.73 -34.26
N GLN A 23 14.14 19.42 -34.04
CA GLN A 23 14.89 18.72 -33.00
C GLN A 23 16.31 18.38 -33.47
N CYS A 24 16.44 17.83 -34.67
CA CYS A 24 17.72 17.48 -35.28
C CYS A 24 18.11 18.54 -36.31
N TYR A 25 18.87 19.57 -35.88
CA TYR A 25 19.17 20.73 -36.72
C TYR A 25 20.67 20.96 -36.98
N ALA A 26 21.55 20.37 -36.16
CA ALA A 26 22.98 20.59 -36.24
C ALA A 26 23.63 19.60 -37.22
N PRO A 27 24.26 20.04 -38.32
CA PRO A 27 24.89 19.15 -39.27
C PRO A 27 26.20 18.58 -38.71
N VAL A 28 26.39 17.27 -38.86
CA VAL A 28 27.54 16.52 -38.36
C VAL A 28 27.98 15.45 -39.37
N PHE A 29 29.29 15.23 -39.45
CA PHE A 29 29.89 14.13 -40.20
C PHE A 29 30.39 13.06 -39.21
N PHE A 30 29.91 11.82 -39.36
CA PHE A 30 30.40 10.70 -38.58
C PHE A 30 31.68 10.15 -39.21
N ASP A 31 32.71 9.94 -38.39
CA ASP A 31 34.00 9.43 -38.85
C ASP A 31 33.95 7.93 -39.19
N ASP A 32 33.08 7.20 -38.50
CA ASP A 32 32.87 5.76 -38.62
C ASP A 32 31.40 5.43 -38.92
N PRO A 33 31.08 4.19 -39.36
CA PRO A 33 29.70 3.71 -39.43
C PRO A 33 28.94 3.94 -38.11
N ILE A 34 27.69 4.38 -38.23
CA ILE A 34 26.86 4.76 -37.09
C ILE A 34 26.24 3.51 -36.45
N ASP A 35 26.52 3.27 -35.18
CA ASP A 35 25.78 2.32 -34.33
C ASP A 35 24.64 3.07 -33.64
N ILE A 36 23.43 2.95 -34.20
CA ILE A 36 22.25 3.69 -33.74
C ILE A 36 21.86 3.29 -32.31
N ASP A 37 22.12 2.05 -31.91
CA ASP A 37 21.78 1.55 -30.56
C ASP A 37 22.68 2.13 -29.47
N LYS A 38 23.73 2.86 -29.86
CA LYS A 38 24.71 3.49 -28.96
C LYS A 38 24.88 4.98 -29.23
N ILE A 39 23.87 5.63 -29.79
CA ILE A 39 23.99 7.02 -30.24
C ILE A 39 24.42 7.98 -29.11
N GLU A 40 24.00 7.70 -27.88
CA GLU A 40 24.37 8.48 -26.68
C GLU A 40 25.85 8.35 -26.29
N GLY A 41 26.57 7.39 -26.86
CA GLY A 41 28.02 7.26 -26.75
C GLY A 41 28.81 8.11 -27.74
N TYR A 42 28.16 8.74 -28.73
CA TYR A 42 28.85 9.61 -29.69
C TYR A 42 29.00 11.03 -29.15
N MET A 43 30.18 11.60 -29.37
CA MET A 43 30.50 12.99 -29.01
C MET A 43 30.87 13.79 -30.25
N THR A 44 30.44 15.05 -30.29
CA THR A 44 30.84 15.96 -31.37
C THR A 44 32.12 16.71 -31.05
N TYR A 45 32.90 17.01 -32.08
CA TYR A 45 34.08 17.86 -32.00
C TYR A 45 34.27 18.65 -33.31
N ILE A 46 35.13 19.68 -33.31
CA ILE A 46 35.46 20.42 -34.54
C ILE A 46 36.66 19.77 -35.21
N GLY A 47 36.47 19.30 -36.45
CA GLY A 47 37.49 18.67 -37.27
C GLY A 47 38.53 19.67 -37.79
N SER A 48 39.62 19.15 -38.37
CA SER A 48 40.67 19.98 -39.00
C SER A 48 40.17 20.76 -40.23
N ASP A 49 39.07 20.31 -40.83
CA ASP A 49 38.36 20.95 -41.92
C ASP A 49 37.36 22.03 -41.45
N SER A 50 37.35 22.33 -40.14
CA SER A 50 36.44 23.27 -39.48
C SER A 50 34.95 22.86 -39.54
N GLN A 51 34.65 21.61 -39.88
CA GLN A 51 33.29 21.06 -39.80
C GLN A 51 33.08 20.35 -38.46
N THR A 52 31.82 20.18 -38.07
CA THR A 52 31.49 19.39 -36.87
C THR A 52 31.52 17.92 -37.23
N HIS A 53 32.37 17.16 -36.53
CA HIS A 53 32.49 15.72 -36.65
C HIS A 53 31.91 15.04 -35.40
N ALA A 54 31.62 13.75 -35.51
CA ALA A 54 31.29 12.91 -34.38
C ALA A 54 31.98 11.56 -34.47
N SER A 55 32.47 11.12 -33.32
CA SER A 55 33.08 9.81 -33.12
C SER A 55 32.52 9.17 -31.86
N PHE A 56 32.59 7.85 -31.81
CA PHE A 56 32.14 7.08 -30.65
C PHE A 56 33.17 7.17 -29.53
N ASP A 57 32.73 7.54 -28.33
CA ASP A 57 33.54 7.59 -27.12
C ASP A 57 33.08 6.50 -26.14
N GLN A 58 33.93 5.48 -25.97
CA GLN A 58 33.63 4.31 -25.14
C GLN A 58 33.35 4.69 -23.68
N ALA A 59 34.09 5.65 -23.12
CA ALA A 59 33.93 6.07 -21.73
C ALA A 59 32.59 6.79 -21.52
N THR A 60 32.15 7.56 -22.51
CA THR A 60 30.87 8.26 -22.53
C THR A 60 29.70 7.28 -22.60
N TRP A 61 29.81 6.26 -23.46
CA TRP A 61 28.84 5.17 -23.53
C TRP A 61 28.72 4.41 -22.20
N GLU A 62 29.85 4.00 -21.62
CA GLU A 62 29.86 3.29 -20.33
C GLU A 62 29.28 4.15 -19.20
N ALA A 63 29.58 5.46 -19.20
CA ALA A 63 28.99 6.39 -18.24
C ALA A 63 27.47 6.54 -18.43
N TYR A 64 26.98 6.57 -19.67
CA TYR A 64 25.55 6.61 -19.98
C TYR A 64 24.82 5.35 -19.48
N GLU A 65 25.33 4.16 -19.80
CA GLU A 65 24.70 2.91 -19.34
C GLU A 65 24.71 2.79 -17.81
N ARG A 66 25.81 3.18 -17.15
CA ARG A 66 25.86 3.24 -15.68
C ARG A 66 24.81 4.20 -15.11
N ALA A 67 24.69 5.41 -15.67
CA ALA A 67 23.70 6.38 -15.20
C ALA A 67 22.26 5.89 -15.39
N LYS A 68 21.99 5.19 -16.51
CA LYS A 68 20.70 4.58 -16.82
C LYS A 68 20.36 3.42 -15.87
N GLU A 69 21.34 2.58 -15.53
CA GLU A 69 21.18 1.53 -14.52
C GLU A 69 20.95 2.11 -13.13
N GLU A 70 21.73 3.12 -12.72
CA GLU A 70 21.55 3.85 -11.46
C GLU A 70 20.16 4.50 -11.37
N GLU A 71 19.66 5.11 -12.45
CA GLU A 71 18.32 5.67 -12.48
C GLU A 71 17.24 4.59 -12.33
N ARG A 72 17.38 3.45 -13.02
CA ARG A 72 16.48 2.30 -12.88
C ARG A 72 16.49 1.77 -11.45
N ALA A 73 17.67 1.57 -10.87
CA ALA A 73 17.83 1.12 -9.49
C ALA A 73 17.22 2.13 -8.51
N ARG A 74 17.41 3.43 -8.72
CA ARG A 74 16.81 4.49 -7.91
C ARG A 74 15.28 4.50 -7.99
N LYS A 75 14.71 4.38 -9.19
CA LYS A 75 13.25 4.27 -9.37
C LYS A 75 12.68 3.05 -8.65
N GLN A 76 13.37 1.91 -8.75
CA GLN A 76 12.97 0.69 -8.05
C GLN A 76 13.06 0.85 -6.52
N ALA A 77 14.15 1.43 -6.02
CA ALA A 77 14.33 1.69 -4.60
C ALA A 77 13.29 2.66 -4.05
N GLN A 78 12.97 3.73 -4.79
CA GLN A 78 11.93 4.68 -4.40
C GLN A 78 10.55 4.00 -4.34
N LYS A 79 10.19 3.21 -5.35
CA LYS A 79 8.94 2.46 -5.35
C LYS A 79 8.84 1.53 -4.13
N MET A 80 9.90 0.80 -3.82
CA MET A 80 9.95 -0.08 -2.64
C MET A 80 9.76 0.71 -1.34
N LEU A 81 10.37 1.90 -1.24
CA LEU A 81 10.20 2.78 -0.09
C LEU A 81 8.75 3.28 0.03
N ASP A 82 8.13 3.66 -1.08
CA ASP A 82 6.74 4.11 -1.12
C ASP A 82 5.78 2.98 -0.70
N ASP A 83 5.99 1.75 -1.19
CA ASP A 83 5.20 0.58 -0.83
C ASP A 83 5.31 0.24 0.67
N LEU A 84 6.54 0.32 1.22
CA LEU A 84 6.78 0.10 2.65
C LEU A 84 6.18 1.23 3.50
N SER A 85 6.30 2.47 3.06
CA SER A 85 5.71 3.63 3.73
C SER A 85 4.18 3.52 3.76
N TYR A 86 3.56 3.17 2.62
CA TYR A 86 2.13 2.94 2.51
C TYR A 86 1.66 1.89 3.52
N LYS A 87 2.32 0.72 3.55
CA LYS A 87 1.99 -0.35 4.51
C LYS A 87 2.14 0.11 5.96
N THR A 88 3.26 0.76 6.28
CA THR A 88 3.55 1.22 7.63
C THR A 88 2.49 2.21 8.11
N VAL A 89 2.13 3.19 7.27
CA VAL A 89 1.10 4.20 7.59
C VAL A 89 -0.24 3.54 7.88
N LEU A 90 -0.67 2.58 7.06
CA LEU A 90 -1.95 1.89 7.28
C LEU A 90 -1.96 1.02 8.53
N ASP A 91 -0.86 0.32 8.82
CA ASP A 91 -0.72 -0.58 9.97
C ASP A 91 -0.63 0.18 11.31
N THR A 92 -0.09 1.41 11.30
CA THR A 92 0.08 2.24 12.51
C THR A 92 -0.97 3.33 12.67
N ALA A 93 -1.97 3.40 11.79
CA ALA A 93 -2.99 4.44 11.81
C ALA A 93 -3.81 4.41 13.11
N THR A 94 -4.07 5.58 13.68
CA THR A 94 -5.11 5.74 14.71
C THR A 94 -6.50 5.49 14.11
N ASP A 95 -7.50 5.20 14.94
CA ASP A 95 -8.88 4.99 14.50
C ASP A 95 -9.40 6.19 13.66
N GLU A 96 -9.07 7.43 14.05
CA GLU A 96 -9.42 8.66 13.32
C GLU A 96 -8.76 8.75 11.94
N GLN A 97 -7.46 8.45 11.86
CA GLN A 97 -6.72 8.46 10.60
C GLN A 97 -7.23 7.34 9.69
N ALA A 98 -7.49 6.16 10.25
CA ALA A 98 -8.00 5.02 9.52
C ALA A 98 -9.38 5.30 8.91
N LEU A 99 -10.24 6.06 9.60
CA LEU A 99 -11.53 6.51 9.05
C LEU A 99 -11.38 7.41 7.82
N VAL A 100 -10.43 8.36 7.83
CA VAL A 100 -10.11 9.19 6.67
C VAL A 100 -9.57 8.33 5.52
N MET A 101 -8.71 7.38 5.85
CA MET A 101 -8.09 6.44 4.91
C MET A 101 -8.95 5.22 4.60
N ARG A 102 -10.23 5.17 5.02
CA ARG A 102 -11.12 4.00 4.88
C ARG A 102 -11.03 3.33 3.49
N PRO A 103 -11.08 4.07 2.35
CA PRO A 103 -11.03 3.45 1.03
C PRO A 103 -9.75 2.66 0.72
N LEU A 104 -8.67 2.85 1.48
CA LEU A 104 -7.37 2.20 1.31
C LEU A 104 -7.29 0.82 1.98
N TYR A 105 -8.21 0.51 2.90
CA TYR A 105 -8.24 -0.78 3.60
C TYR A 105 -8.98 -1.84 2.79
N PRO A 106 -8.62 -3.13 2.93
CA PRO A 106 -9.27 -4.20 2.18
C PRO A 106 -10.73 -4.40 2.58
N MET A 107 -11.54 -4.94 1.66
CA MET A 107 -12.88 -5.42 1.98
C MET A 107 -12.80 -6.72 2.78
N TRP A 108 -13.76 -6.94 3.68
CA TRP A 108 -13.92 -8.20 4.40
C TRP A 108 -14.14 -9.36 3.43
N GLN A 109 -13.51 -10.50 3.71
CA GLN A 109 -13.65 -11.74 2.94
C GLN A 109 -13.81 -12.92 3.89
N VAL A 110 -14.53 -13.95 3.44
CA VAL A 110 -14.65 -15.25 4.13
C VAL A 110 -13.35 -16.03 3.95
N ASP A 111 -13.01 -16.91 4.91
CA ASP A 111 -11.81 -17.76 4.92
C ASP A 111 -10.49 -16.98 4.92
N GLN A 112 -10.51 -15.72 5.39
CA GLN A 112 -9.35 -14.86 5.51
C GLN A 112 -8.82 -14.85 6.94
N VAL A 113 -7.50 -15.01 7.08
CA VAL A 113 -6.83 -14.84 8.38
C VAL A 113 -6.69 -13.35 8.68
N TYR A 114 -7.28 -12.91 9.78
CA TYR A 114 -7.20 -11.55 10.29
C TYR A 114 -6.38 -11.48 11.58
N LYS A 115 -5.63 -10.40 11.73
CA LYS A 115 -4.78 -10.12 12.90
C LYS A 115 -5.40 -9.00 13.73
N LYS A 116 -5.30 -9.10 15.06
CA LYS A 116 -5.71 -8.06 16.00
C LYS A 116 -5.10 -6.71 15.59
N GLY A 117 -5.92 -5.68 15.58
CA GLY A 117 -5.54 -4.31 15.19
C GLY A 117 -5.69 -4.00 13.71
N ALA A 118 -5.82 -5.00 12.83
CA ALA A 118 -6.02 -4.75 11.40
C ALA A 118 -7.37 -4.07 11.13
N TYR A 119 -7.40 -3.22 10.11
CA TYR A 119 -8.62 -2.58 9.64
C TYR A 119 -9.13 -3.22 8.35
N LEU A 120 -10.45 -3.23 8.20
CA LEU A 120 -11.14 -3.76 7.03
C LEU A 120 -12.48 -3.06 6.80
N GLN A 121 -12.97 -3.14 5.57
CA GLN A 121 -14.24 -2.55 5.18
C GLN A 121 -15.34 -3.62 5.07
N TYR A 122 -16.52 -3.32 5.60
CA TYR A 122 -17.71 -4.15 5.44
C TYR A 122 -18.97 -3.29 5.43
N GLY A 123 -19.85 -3.50 4.46
CA GLY A 123 -21.09 -2.70 4.32
C GLY A 123 -20.85 -1.19 4.23
N GLY A 124 -19.70 -0.75 3.66
CA GLY A 124 -19.32 0.66 3.58
C GLY A 124 -18.81 1.29 4.89
N LYS A 125 -18.70 0.50 5.96
CA LYS A 125 -18.16 0.93 7.27
C LYS A 125 -16.74 0.39 7.46
N LEU A 126 -15.98 1.05 8.32
CA LEU A 126 -14.65 0.61 8.73
C LEU A 126 -14.76 -0.17 10.04
N TYR A 127 -14.13 -1.32 10.09
CA TYR A 127 -14.03 -2.15 11.29
C TYR A 127 -12.57 -2.38 11.64
N ARG A 128 -12.28 -2.46 12.94
CA ARG A 128 -10.98 -2.91 13.47
C ARG A 128 -11.14 -4.30 14.08
N VAL A 129 -10.18 -5.17 13.80
CA VAL A 129 -10.14 -6.54 14.31
C VAL A 129 -9.70 -6.51 15.78
N LEU A 130 -10.47 -7.18 16.64
CA LEU A 130 -10.22 -7.23 18.08
C LEU A 130 -9.37 -8.43 18.49
N GLN A 131 -9.43 -9.52 17.74
CA GLN A 131 -8.76 -10.79 18.03
C GLN A 131 -8.25 -11.47 16.76
N ASP A 132 -7.14 -12.20 16.85
CA ASP A 132 -6.66 -13.06 15.77
C ASP A 132 -7.67 -14.18 15.48
N HIS A 133 -8.11 -14.32 14.23
CA HIS A 133 -9.06 -15.36 13.83
C HIS A 133 -9.02 -15.62 12.32
N THR A 134 -9.70 -16.68 11.88
CA THR A 134 -10.06 -16.88 10.46
C THR A 134 -11.54 -16.56 10.30
N SER A 135 -11.90 -15.68 9.36
CA SER A 135 -13.28 -15.27 9.13
C SER A 135 -14.15 -16.43 8.63
N GLN A 136 -15.44 -16.40 8.98
CA GLN A 136 -16.45 -17.36 8.55
C GLN A 136 -17.66 -16.59 7.99
N ALA A 137 -18.44 -17.23 7.11
CA ALA A 137 -19.60 -16.61 6.46
C ALA A 137 -20.61 -16.01 7.45
N ASP A 138 -20.80 -16.66 8.61
CA ASP A 138 -21.72 -16.20 9.65
C ASP A 138 -21.09 -15.21 10.65
N TRP A 139 -19.77 -14.99 10.57
CA TRP A 139 -19.02 -14.07 11.43
C TRP A 139 -18.76 -12.75 10.72
N THR A 140 -19.83 -12.10 10.28
CA THR A 140 -19.73 -10.81 9.60
C THR A 140 -19.38 -9.68 10.58
N PRO A 141 -18.64 -8.64 10.16
CA PRO A 141 -18.21 -7.56 11.05
C PRO A 141 -19.33 -6.82 11.79
N ASP A 142 -20.54 -6.78 11.23
CA ASP A 142 -21.72 -6.19 11.87
C ASP A 142 -22.41 -7.08 12.91
N LYS A 143 -22.06 -8.37 12.98
CA LYS A 143 -22.67 -9.35 13.90
C LYS A 143 -21.69 -9.87 14.94
N ALA A 144 -20.44 -10.14 14.55
CA ALA A 144 -19.42 -10.72 15.41
C ALA A 144 -18.68 -9.65 16.24
N VAL A 145 -19.40 -9.02 17.17
CA VAL A 145 -18.91 -7.90 18.01
C VAL A 145 -17.71 -8.25 18.90
N SER A 146 -17.47 -9.53 19.17
CA SER A 146 -16.28 -10.01 19.88
C SER A 146 -15.01 -10.03 19.00
N LEU A 147 -15.17 -10.06 17.67
CA LEU A 147 -14.09 -10.15 16.70
C LEU A 147 -13.81 -8.81 16.00
N TYR A 148 -14.82 -7.95 15.89
CA TYR A 148 -14.74 -6.69 15.16
C TYR A 148 -15.42 -5.55 15.93
N VAL A 149 -14.85 -4.35 15.83
CA VAL A 149 -15.46 -3.11 16.33
C VAL A 149 -15.63 -2.13 15.18
N ASN A 150 -16.79 -1.47 15.08
CA ASN A 150 -17.01 -0.38 14.15
C ASN A 150 -16.19 0.84 14.61
N VAL A 151 -15.29 1.33 13.77
CA VAL A 151 -14.37 2.41 14.14
C VAL A 151 -15.10 3.75 14.33
N ALA A 152 -16.18 3.99 13.59
CA ALA A 152 -16.95 5.23 13.68
C ALA A 152 -17.95 5.25 14.86
N ASP A 153 -18.32 4.07 15.37
CA ASP A 153 -19.26 3.90 16.47
C ASP A 153 -18.80 2.70 17.32
N PRO A 154 -17.77 2.87 18.16
CA PRO A 154 -17.22 1.78 18.96
C PRO A 154 -18.21 1.41 20.05
N GLN A 155 -18.95 0.32 19.84
CA GLN A 155 -19.74 -0.28 20.91
C GLN A 155 -18.79 -0.91 21.92
N ASP A 156 -19.03 -0.64 23.21
CA ASP A 156 -18.32 -1.32 24.29
C ASP A 156 -18.60 -2.84 24.18
N PRO A 157 -17.59 -3.70 24.03
CA PRO A 157 -17.80 -5.15 23.99
C PRO A 157 -18.19 -5.73 25.35
N PHE A 158 -18.04 -4.99 26.46
CA PHE A 158 -18.42 -5.38 27.81
C PHE A 158 -19.17 -4.24 28.53
N PRO A 159 -20.35 -3.82 28.04
CA PRO A 159 -21.13 -2.80 28.73
C PRO A 159 -21.47 -3.28 30.16
N PRO A 160 -21.70 -2.37 31.11
CA PRO A 160 -22.20 -2.74 32.44
C PRO A 160 -23.44 -3.66 32.33
N TYR A 161 -23.46 -4.72 33.14
CA TYR A 161 -24.58 -5.66 33.18
C TYR A 161 -25.89 -4.91 33.42
N LYS A 162 -26.90 -5.26 32.62
CA LYS A 162 -28.26 -4.78 32.75
C LYS A 162 -29.17 -6.00 32.81
N ALA A 163 -29.88 -6.15 33.93
CA ALA A 163 -30.84 -7.24 34.09
C ALA A 163 -31.88 -7.22 32.95
N PRO A 164 -32.00 -8.30 32.16
CA PRO A 164 -33.01 -8.41 31.12
C PRO A 164 -34.42 -8.34 31.69
N THR A 165 -35.34 -7.75 30.93
CA THR A 165 -36.77 -7.66 31.26
C THR A 165 -37.59 -8.82 30.67
N GLY A 166 -37.01 -9.60 29.77
CA GLY A 166 -37.56 -10.85 29.25
C GLY A 166 -36.67 -11.53 28.21
N ALA A 167 -37.25 -12.43 27.41
CA ALA A 167 -36.49 -13.15 26.38
C ALA A 167 -36.02 -12.25 25.21
N HIS A 168 -36.61 -11.06 25.06
CA HIS A 168 -36.35 -10.15 23.94
C HIS A 168 -35.09 -9.28 24.15
N ASP A 169 -34.61 -9.16 25.38
CA ASP A 169 -33.41 -8.44 25.77
C ASP A 169 -32.44 -9.33 26.57
N ALA A 170 -32.62 -10.66 26.49
CA ALA A 170 -31.71 -11.63 27.05
C ALA A 170 -30.38 -11.67 26.28
N TYR A 171 -29.28 -11.90 26.99
CA TYR A 171 -27.96 -11.96 26.40
C TYR A 171 -27.78 -13.23 25.57
N SER A 172 -27.29 -13.11 24.36
CA SER A 172 -26.97 -14.24 23.48
C SER A 172 -25.62 -14.87 23.86
N LYS A 173 -25.36 -16.07 23.37
CA LYS A 173 -24.06 -16.72 23.59
C LYS A 173 -22.95 -15.87 22.97
N GLY A 174 -21.94 -15.55 23.75
CA GLY A 174 -20.80 -14.72 23.36
C GLY A 174 -20.95 -13.23 23.72
N ASP A 175 -22.14 -12.77 24.11
CA ASP A 175 -22.33 -11.39 24.58
C ASP A 175 -21.47 -11.11 25.80
N GLY A 176 -20.83 -9.95 25.80
CA GLY A 176 -19.98 -9.49 26.89
C GLY A 176 -20.72 -8.55 27.82
N ILE A 177 -20.42 -8.63 29.11
CA ILE A 177 -20.86 -7.66 30.13
C ILE A 177 -19.75 -7.40 31.15
N THR A 178 -19.79 -6.22 31.76
CA THR A 178 -19.05 -5.90 32.99
C THR A 178 -19.95 -6.10 34.20
N PHE A 179 -19.54 -6.93 35.15
CA PHE A 179 -20.23 -7.14 36.42
C PHE A 179 -19.20 -7.19 37.55
N GLU A 180 -19.40 -6.37 38.60
CA GLU A 180 -18.45 -6.28 39.74
C GLU A 180 -16.99 -6.07 39.30
N GLU A 181 -16.77 -5.12 38.38
CA GLU A 181 -15.45 -4.77 37.83
C GLU A 181 -14.75 -5.90 37.05
N LYS A 182 -15.47 -6.98 36.74
CA LYS A 182 -14.96 -8.13 35.96
C LYS A 182 -15.72 -8.28 34.65
N HIS A 183 -15.03 -8.80 33.64
CA HIS A 183 -15.59 -9.04 32.31
C HIS A 183 -16.02 -10.49 32.15
N TYR A 184 -17.27 -10.67 31.71
CA TYR A 184 -17.86 -11.98 31.48
C TYR A 184 -18.38 -12.10 30.05
N ARG A 185 -18.30 -13.29 29.48
CA ARG A 185 -19.00 -13.67 28.24
C ARG A 185 -20.07 -14.70 28.52
N SER A 186 -21.25 -14.53 27.94
CA SER A 186 -22.32 -15.51 28.09
C SER A 186 -21.95 -16.82 27.36
N LYS A 187 -22.13 -17.96 28.03
CA LYS A 187 -21.89 -19.30 27.47
C LYS A 187 -23.12 -19.89 26.77
N ILE A 188 -24.28 -19.28 26.96
CA ILE A 188 -25.58 -19.76 26.50
C ILE A 188 -26.36 -18.65 25.78
N ASP A 189 -27.26 -19.05 24.88
CA ASP A 189 -28.22 -18.14 24.26
C ASP A 189 -29.39 -17.86 25.21
N GLY A 190 -29.87 -16.62 25.22
CA GLY A 190 -31.00 -16.22 26.07
C GLY A 190 -30.66 -16.17 27.56
N ASN A 191 -29.43 -15.80 27.92
CA ASN A 191 -28.99 -15.65 29.29
C ASN A 191 -29.65 -14.43 29.95
N VAL A 192 -30.45 -14.70 30.98
CA VAL A 192 -31.21 -13.69 31.75
C VAL A 192 -30.69 -13.49 33.17
N TYR A 193 -29.63 -14.20 33.55
CA TYR A 193 -29.09 -14.21 34.91
C TYR A 193 -27.74 -13.50 34.97
N SER A 194 -27.44 -12.83 36.07
CA SER A 194 -26.13 -12.25 36.31
C SER A 194 -25.07 -13.33 36.58
N PRO A 195 -23.76 -13.00 36.47
CA PRO A 195 -22.67 -13.91 36.86
C PRO A 195 -22.75 -14.39 38.31
N ALA A 196 -23.33 -13.62 39.23
CA ALA A 196 -23.53 -14.04 40.61
C ALA A 196 -24.67 -15.06 40.77
N GLU A 197 -25.74 -14.93 39.97
CA GLU A 197 -26.90 -15.82 40.02
C GLU A 197 -26.67 -17.13 39.28
N SER A 198 -25.93 -17.09 38.16
CA SER A 198 -25.62 -18.28 37.38
C SER A 198 -24.17 -18.25 36.87
N PRO A 199 -23.17 -18.48 37.75
CA PRO A 199 -21.76 -18.48 37.37
C PRO A 199 -21.45 -19.44 36.21
N ASP A 200 -22.14 -20.59 36.14
CA ASP A 200 -21.92 -21.61 35.10
C ASP A 200 -22.31 -21.14 33.69
N SER A 201 -23.21 -20.15 33.59
CA SER A 201 -23.69 -19.57 32.34
C SER A 201 -22.78 -18.48 31.80
N TRP A 202 -21.75 -18.10 32.54
CA TRP A 202 -20.79 -17.07 32.19
C TRP A 202 -19.36 -17.61 32.18
N GLU A 203 -18.55 -17.10 31.26
CA GLU A 203 -17.11 -17.33 31.22
C GLU A 203 -16.42 -16.04 31.65
N LEU A 204 -15.62 -16.11 32.72
CA LEU A 204 -14.78 -14.99 33.15
C LEU A 204 -13.64 -14.82 32.12
N VAL A 205 -13.50 -13.61 31.58
CA VAL A 205 -12.51 -13.29 30.53
C VAL A 205 -11.30 -12.55 31.09
N GLU A 206 -11.39 -11.98 32.30
CA GLU A 206 -10.32 -11.27 33.02
C GLU A 206 -10.33 -11.54 34.52
#